data_AF-A0A368LCZ1-F1
#
_entry.id   AF-A0A368LCZ1-F1
#
_cell.length_a   1.000
_cell.length_b   1.000
_cell.length_c   1.000
_cell.angle_alpha   90.00
_cell.angle_beta   90.00
_cell.angle_gamma   90.00
#
_symmetry.space_group_name_H-M   'P 1'
#
loop_
_entity.id
_entity.type
_entity.pdbx_description
1 polymer ?
#
loop_
_entity_poly.entity_id
_entity_poly.type
_entity_poly.pdbx_seq_one_letter_code
_entity_poly.pdbx_strand_id
1 'polypeptide(L)'
;MRRSSGAAPELPRDCWSSWLLRRRTTRSAAGGRCLRQLRPTAAYAGAVIRRAFAAVLVAVCAATALAGCAHTVALEPQPQANDPLCAEVSVRLPDSIGDQSRRWTDAQATAAWGDDSGTSVIFACGKEPPAPSTLQCVTIGGVDWIVDESEQPNLLMTTYGRSPAAEIYVDTTKVSSNEALEAVTTSAQQLPSTGECTTADEATKIPEDAPTTSGGDD
;
A
#
# COMPACT_ATOMS: atom_id res chain seq x y z
N MET A 1 -11.42 21.94 -40.76
CA MET A 1 -12.49 20.92 -40.89
C MET A 1 -13.24 20.83 -39.55
N ARG A 2 -14.55 20.57 -39.61
CA ARG A 2 -15.60 20.80 -38.61
C ARG A 2 -15.48 19.99 -37.30
N ARG A 3 -16.05 20.57 -36.22
CA ARG A 3 -16.42 19.97 -34.92
C ARG A 3 -17.28 18.70 -35.07
N SER A 4 -17.16 17.76 -34.13
CA SER A 4 -18.30 16.93 -33.68
C SER A 4 -18.29 16.76 -32.16
N SER A 5 -19.19 17.51 -31.52
CA SER A 5 -19.62 17.32 -30.14
C SER A 5 -20.59 16.13 -30.11
N GLY A 6 -20.36 15.14 -29.24
CA GLY A 6 -21.28 14.02 -29.03
C GLY A 6 -22.31 14.37 -27.95
N ALA A 7 -23.57 14.47 -28.36
CA ALA A 7 -24.73 14.69 -27.49
C ALA A 7 -25.28 13.34 -26.98
N ALA A 8 -25.76 13.33 -25.73
CA ALA A 8 -26.49 12.22 -25.13
C ALA A 8 -27.95 12.14 -25.67
N PRO A 9 -28.57 10.94 -25.73
CA PRO A 9 -29.95 10.80 -26.19
C PRO A 9 -30.97 11.18 -25.09
N GLU A 10 -31.90 12.06 -25.45
CA GLU A 10 -33.07 12.50 -24.68
C GLU A 10 -34.17 11.43 -24.65
N LEU A 11 -34.84 11.26 -23.50
CA LEU A 11 -36.03 10.41 -23.32
C LEU A 11 -37.32 11.24 -23.51
N PRO A 12 -38.37 10.72 -24.19
CA PRO A 12 -39.61 11.47 -24.43
C PRO A 12 -40.49 11.65 -23.19
N ARG A 13 -41.00 12.87 -23.02
CA ARG A 13 -41.90 13.31 -21.96
C ARG A 13 -43.37 13.23 -22.40
N ASP A 14 -43.92 12.04 -22.64
CA ASP A 14 -45.35 11.88 -22.96
C ASP A 14 -45.94 10.59 -22.37
N CYS A 15 -46.23 10.60 -21.06
CA CYS A 15 -47.11 9.60 -20.44
C CYS A 15 -47.80 10.14 -19.17
N TRP A 16 -48.14 11.43 -19.20
CA TRP A 16 -48.79 12.12 -18.08
C TRP A 16 -50.00 12.89 -18.59
N SER A 17 -51.06 12.18 -18.98
CA SER A 17 -52.45 12.69 -19.00
C SER A 17 -53.36 11.78 -19.82
N SER A 18 -54.16 10.94 -19.17
CA SER A 18 -55.47 10.50 -19.69
C SER A 18 -56.11 9.41 -18.84
N TRP A 19 -56.42 9.65 -17.56
CA TRP A 19 -57.47 8.89 -16.86
C TRP A 19 -58.18 9.76 -15.83
N LEU A 20 -58.74 10.87 -16.31
CA LEU A 20 -59.86 11.54 -15.65
C LEU A 20 -61.12 11.30 -16.48
N LEU A 21 -62.22 11.08 -15.77
CA LEU A 21 -63.62 11.05 -16.20
C LEU A 21 -64.18 9.73 -16.78
N ARG A 22 -64.65 8.86 -15.87
CA ARG A 22 -66.00 8.28 -16.03
C ARG A 22 -66.86 8.65 -14.82
N ARG A 23 -68.04 9.16 -15.14
CA ARG A 23 -68.94 9.99 -14.33
C ARG A 23 -69.84 9.14 -13.41
N ARG A 24 -70.30 9.78 -12.31
CA ARG A 24 -71.68 9.87 -11.74
C ARG A 24 -72.50 8.56 -11.70
N THR A 25 -73.24 8.16 -10.65
CA THR A 25 -74.10 8.92 -9.72
C THR A 25 -74.77 7.92 -8.74
N THR A 26 -74.91 8.32 -7.46
CA THR A 26 -76.03 8.09 -6.51
C THR A 26 -76.61 6.69 -6.23
N ARG A 27 -76.57 6.26 -4.95
CA ARG A 27 -77.71 5.98 -4.01
C ARG A 27 -77.13 5.26 -2.78
N SER A 28 -77.11 5.87 -1.60
CA SER A 28 -78.18 5.93 -0.58
C SER A 28 -78.53 4.57 0.08
N ALA A 29 -78.42 4.61 1.40
CA ALA A 29 -79.15 3.87 2.43
C ALA A 29 -78.65 2.47 2.86
N ALA A 30 -78.25 2.47 4.13
CA ALA A 30 -78.65 1.55 5.20
C ALA A 30 -77.93 0.20 5.36
N GLY A 31 -77.30 0.09 6.53
CA GLY A 31 -77.53 -1.05 7.43
C GLY A 31 -76.69 -2.29 7.18
N GLY A 32 -75.77 -2.58 8.08
CA GLY A 32 -75.17 -3.91 8.14
C GLY A 32 -73.88 -3.96 8.93
N ARG A 33 -74.01 -4.21 10.24
CA ARG A 33 -72.92 -4.70 11.07
C ARG A 33 -72.23 -5.88 10.37
N CYS A 34 -70.96 -5.71 10.04
CA CYS A 34 -70.03 -6.83 9.93
C CYS A 34 -68.68 -6.36 10.48
N LEU A 35 -68.57 -6.34 11.82
CA LEU A 35 -67.28 -6.48 12.49
C LEU A 35 -66.78 -7.89 12.20
N ARG A 36 -66.30 -8.10 10.96
CA ARG A 36 -65.63 -9.31 10.54
C ARG A 36 -64.22 -9.20 11.08
N GLN A 37 -63.98 -9.96 12.13
CA GLN A 37 -62.71 -10.04 12.84
C GLN A 37 -61.52 -10.10 11.87
N LEU A 38 -60.70 -9.06 11.90
CA LEU A 38 -59.29 -9.18 11.55
C LEU A 38 -58.66 -10.02 12.67
N ARG A 39 -58.65 -11.34 12.49
CA ARG A 39 -57.73 -12.20 13.25
C ARG A 39 -56.35 -11.97 12.64
N PRO A 40 -55.40 -11.28 13.29
CA PRO A 40 -54.01 -11.35 12.85
C PRO A 40 -53.60 -12.81 13.02
N THR A 41 -53.43 -13.51 11.91
CA THR A 41 -52.90 -14.86 11.89
C THR A 41 -51.48 -14.78 12.44
N ALA A 42 -51.27 -15.29 13.66
CA ALA A 42 -49.94 -15.40 14.29
C ALA A 42 -48.90 -16.08 13.37
N ALA A 43 -49.36 -16.83 12.36
CA ALA A 43 -48.54 -17.42 11.30
C ALA A 43 -47.84 -16.40 10.38
N TYR A 44 -48.43 -15.22 10.11
CA TYR A 44 -47.81 -14.21 9.24
C TYR A 44 -46.66 -13.47 9.94
N ALA A 45 -46.75 -13.24 11.25
CA ALA A 45 -45.68 -12.61 12.02
C ALA A 45 -44.41 -13.47 12.03
N GLY A 46 -44.53 -14.80 12.19
CA GLY A 46 -43.39 -15.72 12.21
C GLY A 46 -42.64 -15.81 10.87
N ALA A 47 -43.35 -15.74 9.74
CA ALA A 47 -42.74 -15.76 8.41
C ALA A 47 -41.98 -14.46 8.08
N VAL A 48 -42.50 -13.31 8.52
CA VAL A 48 -41.86 -12.00 8.34
C VAL A 48 -40.60 -11.89 9.21
N ILE A 49 -40.67 -12.33 10.47
CA ILE A 49 -39.51 -12.33 11.38
C ILE A 49 -38.40 -13.25 10.86
N ARG A 50 -38.72 -14.47 10.39
CA ARG A 50 -37.72 -15.40 9.82
C ARG A 50 -37.01 -14.86 8.57
N ARG A 51 -37.73 -14.18 7.69
CA ARG A 51 -37.15 -13.55 6.48
C ARG A 51 -36.24 -12.36 6.84
N ALA A 52 -36.64 -11.55 7.82
CA ALA A 52 -35.82 -10.46 8.32
C ALA A 52 -34.50 -10.96 8.95
N PHE A 53 -34.57 -12.01 9.78
CA PHE A 53 -33.37 -12.63 10.37
C PHE A 53 -32.42 -13.22 9.31
N ALA A 54 -32.96 -13.89 8.28
CA ALA A 54 -32.15 -14.43 7.19
C ALA A 54 -31.44 -13.32 6.39
N ALA A 55 -32.12 -12.20 6.12
CA ALA A 55 -31.52 -11.06 5.43
C ALA A 55 -30.42 -10.40 6.27
N VAL A 56 -30.60 -10.26 7.59
CA VAL A 56 -29.58 -9.74 8.51
C VAL A 56 -28.35 -10.66 8.56
N LEU A 57 -28.54 -11.98 8.63
CA LEU A 57 -27.43 -12.93 8.63
C LEU A 57 -26.63 -12.88 7.34
N VAL A 58 -27.29 -12.81 6.18
CA VAL A 58 -26.60 -12.65 4.89
C VAL A 58 -25.83 -11.33 4.83
N ALA A 59 -26.42 -10.24 5.31
CA ALA A 59 -25.74 -8.94 5.36
C ALA A 59 -24.52 -8.94 6.28
N VAL A 60 -24.61 -9.57 7.46
CA VAL A 60 -23.48 -9.69 8.39
C VAL A 60 -22.39 -10.56 7.80
N CYS A 61 -22.72 -11.74 7.25
CA CYS A 61 -21.75 -12.61 6.59
C CYS A 61 -21.06 -11.91 5.41
N ALA A 62 -21.82 -11.14 4.61
CA ALA A 62 -21.25 -10.36 3.52
C ALA A 62 -20.33 -9.25 4.04
N ALA A 63 -20.72 -8.52 5.08
CA ALA A 63 -19.89 -7.48 5.69
C ALA A 63 -18.58 -8.05 6.28
N THR A 64 -18.64 -9.19 6.98
CA THR A 64 -17.44 -9.86 7.51
C THR A 64 -16.56 -10.45 6.40
N ALA A 65 -17.17 -10.92 5.30
CA ALA A 65 -16.41 -11.40 4.14
C ALA A 65 -15.65 -10.26 3.44
N LEU A 66 -16.22 -9.05 3.37
CA LEU A 66 -15.54 -7.88 2.81
C LEU A 66 -14.44 -7.34 3.73
N ALA A 67 -14.60 -7.43 5.05
CA ALA A 67 -13.56 -7.02 6.01
C ALA A 67 -12.33 -7.94 6.01
N GLY A 68 -12.43 -9.13 5.42
CA GLY A 68 -11.31 -10.06 5.25
C GLY A 68 -10.45 -9.82 4.00
N CYS A 69 -10.82 -8.87 3.13
CA CYS A 69 -9.97 -8.49 2.01
C CYS A 69 -8.69 -7.85 2.56
N ALA A 70 -7.57 -8.54 2.39
CA ALA A 70 -6.26 -8.25 2.96
C ALA A 70 -5.90 -6.75 2.96
N HIS A 71 -5.46 -6.25 4.10
CA HIS A 71 -4.96 -4.88 4.25
C HIS A 71 -3.71 -4.72 3.37
N THR A 72 -3.89 -4.14 2.19
CA THR A 72 -2.81 -3.86 1.25
C THR A 72 -2.15 -2.55 1.65
N VAL A 73 -0.83 -2.53 1.73
CA VAL A 73 -0.05 -1.32 2.02
C VAL A 73 0.06 -0.53 0.72
N ALA A 74 -0.56 0.65 0.71
CA ALA A 74 -0.50 1.58 -0.41
C ALA A 74 0.88 2.22 -0.49
N LEU A 75 1.60 2.04 -1.60
CA LEU A 75 2.93 2.57 -1.82
C LEU A 75 3.02 3.22 -3.20
N GLU A 76 4.08 4.01 -3.42
CA GLU A 76 4.43 4.54 -4.73
C GLU A 76 5.62 3.76 -5.30
N PRO A 77 5.56 3.31 -6.56
CA PRO A 77 6.69 2.64 -7.18
C PRO A 77 7.84 3.62 -7.43
N GLN A 78 9.07 3.13 -7.29
CA GLN A 78 10.26 3.90 -7.64
C GLN A 78 10.38 4.12 -9.16
N PRO A 79 11.10 5.16 -9.63
CA PRO A 79 11.17 5.51 -11.06
C PRO A 79 11.58 4.35 -11.99
N GLN A 80 12.45 3.46 -11.52
CA GLN A 80 12.92 2.28 -12.26
C GLN A 80 12.34 0.97 -11.70
N ALA A 81 11.18 0.98 -11.03
CA ALA A 81 10.56 -0.22 -10.46
C ALA A 81 10.28 -1.33 -11.48
N ASN A 82 10.16 -0.99 -12.77
CA ASN A 82 9.95 -1.93 -13.87
C ASN A 82 11.25 -2.55 -14.41
N ASP A 83 12.41 -2.23 -13.84
CA ASP A 83 13.69 -2.81 -14.26
C ASP A 83 13.69 -4.34 -14.02
N PRO A 84 14.09 -5.16 -15.01
CA PRO A 84 14.13 -6.62 -14.85
C PRO A 84 14.98 -7.10 -13.66
N LEU A 85 16.01 -6.34 -13.26
CA LEU A 85 16.81 -6.67 -12.08
C LEU A 85 15.97 -6.60 -10.79
N CYS A 86 15.02 -5.67 -10.71
CA CYS A 86 14.09 -5.60 -9.57
C CYS A 86 13.12 -6.79 -9.50
N ALA A 87 12.86 -7.48 -10.61
CA ALA A 87 12.13 -8.74 -10.59
C ALA A 87 12.97 -9.83 -9.90
N GLU A 88 14.27 -9.93 -10.22
CA GLU A 88 15.18 -10.87 -9.56
C GLU A 88 15.31 -10.61 -8.05
N VAL A 89 15.32 -9.34 -7.64
CA VAL A 89 15.27 -8.96 -6.23
C VAL A 89 13.95 -9.41 -5.60
N SER A 90 12.81 -9.05 -6.20
CA SER A 90 11.47 -9.23 -5.62
C SER A 90 11.14 -10.71 -5.34
N VAL A 91 11.53 -11.62 -6.24
CA VAL A 91 11.24 -13.07 -6.09
C VAL A 91 12.11 -13.74 -5.02
N ARG A 92 13.13 -13.05 -4.50
CA ARG A 92 14.04 -13.54 -3.46
C ARG A 92 13.84 -12.84 -2.12
N LEU A 93 12.86 -11.94 -2.00
CA LEU A 93 12.54 -11.31 -0.73
C LEU A 93 11.94 -12.34 0.23
N PRO A 94 12.26 -12.26 1.53
CA PRO A 94 11.82 -13.24 2.50
C PRO A 94 10.34 -13.08 2.86
N ASP A 95 9.71 -14.17 3.29
CA ASP A 95 8.33 -14.17 3.79
C ASP A 95 8.19 -13.50 5.18
N SER A 96 9.29 -13.34 5.91
CA SER A 96 9.31 -12.68 7.22
C SER A 96 10.66 -12.02 7.51
N ILE A 97 10.64 -10.99 8.35
CA ILE A 97 11.82 -10.34 8.93
C ILE A 97 11.61 -10.30 10.44
N GLY A 98 12.37 -11.10 11.19
CA GLY A 98 12.07 -11.36 12.60
C GLY A 98 10.63 -11.86 12.80
N ASP A 99 9.91 -11.22 13.72
CA ASP A 99 8.49 -11.49 13.98
C ASP A 99 7.53 -10.77 13.00
N GLN A 100 8.06 -10.00 12.03
CA GLN A 100 7.25 -9.23 11.08
C GLN A 100 6.90 -10.08 9.85
N SER A 101 5.61 -10.27 9.60
CA SER A 101 5.11 -11.08 8.48
C SER A 101 4.95 -10.26 7.20
N ARG A 102 5.17 -10.88 6.03
CA ARG A 102 4.98 -10.25 4.72
C ARG A 102 3.57 -9.68 4.56
N ARG A 103 3.48 -8.47 4.01
CA ARG A 103 2.24 -7.80 3.61
C ARG A 103 2.14 -7.60 2.12
N TRP A 104 0.90 -7.61 1.64
CA TRP A 104 0.59 -7.22 0.27
C TRP A 104 0.84 -5.73 0.09
N THR A 105 1.44 -5.38 -1.04
CA THR A 105 1.65 -4.01 -1.51
C THR A 105 0.99 -3.86 -2.89
N ASP A 106 0.63 -2.64 -3.28
CA ASP A 106 0.00 -2.33 -4.57
C ASP A 106 0.95 -1.67 -5.58
N ALA A 107 2.19 -1.41 -5.20
CA ALA A 107 3.24 -0.86 -6.06
C ALA A 107 4.22 -1.92 -6.56
N GLN A 108 4.73 -1.72 -7.77
CA GLN A 108 5.73 -2.60 -8.38
C GLN A 108 7.07 -2.54 -7.66
N ALA A 109 7.79 -3.67 -7.61
CA ALA A 109 9.08 -3.82 -6.96
C ALA A 109 9.12 -3.32 -5.50
N THR A 110 7.98 -3.43 -4.80
CA THR A 110 7.86 -3.08 -3.39
C THR A 110 7.55 -4.28 -2.51
N ALA A 111 7.92 -4.15 -1.24
CA ALA A 111 7.60 -5.09 -0.20
C ALA A 111 7.35 -4.37 1.11
N ALA A 112 6.54 -4.98 1.95
CA ALA A 112 6.26 -4.52 3.30
C ALA A 112 6.17 -5.73 4.23
N TRP A 113 6.55 -5.52 5.49
CA TRP A 113 6.39 -6.47 6.58
C TRP A 113 5.87 -5.75 7.82
N GLY A 114 5.13 -6.49 8.65
CA GLY A 114 4.85 -6.03 10.00
C GLY A 114 3.97 -7.02 10.80
N ASP A 115 3.47 -6.55 11.94
CA ASP A 115 2.69 -7.31 12.92
C ASP A 115 1.28 -6.71 13.09
N ASP A 116 0.48 -7.20 14.03
CA ASP A 116 -0.88 -6.69 14.29
C ASP A 116 -0.96 -5.17 14.58
N SER A 117 0.16 -4.53 14.96
CA SER A 117 0.22 -3.10 15.27
C SER A 117 0.45 -2.20 14.05
N GLY A 118 0.93 -2.75 12.92
CA GLY A 118 1.14 -1.99 11.69
C GLY A 118 2.35 -2.45 10.89
N THR A 119 2.65 -1.72 9.82
CA THR A 119 3.84 -1.95 8.97
C THR A 119 5.08 -1.37 9.64
N SER A 120 6.14 -2.16 9.73
CA SER A 120 7.40 -1.77 10.40
C SER A 120 8.59 -1.78 9.46
N VAL A 121 8.51 -2.50 8.34
CA VAL A 121 9.56 -2.54 7.31
C VAL A 121 8.92 -2.34 5.94
N ILE A 122 9.49 -1.45 5.13
CA ILE A 122 9.13 -1.26 3.72
C ILE A 122 10.40 -1.37 2.90
N PHE A 123 10.33 -2.04 1.77
CA PHE A 123 11.43 -2.17 0.81
C PHE A 123 10.93 -1.75 -0.57
N ALA A 124 11.76 -1.05 -1.33
CA ALA A 124 11.50 -0.70 -2.71
C ALA A 124 12.77 -0.82 -3.55
N CYS A 125 12.65 -1.38 -4.75
CA CYS A 125 13.72 -1.43 -5.75
C CYS A 125 13.38 -0.54 -6.94
N GLY A 126 14.41 0.04 -7.57
CA GLY A 126 14.25 0.91 -8.74
C GLY A 126 14.53 2.38 -8.47
N LYS A 127 15.19 2.69 -7.36
CA LYS A 127 15.61 4.05 -7.04
C LYS A 127 16.83 4.42 -7.89
N GLU A 128 16.94 5.69 -8.24
CA GLU A 128 18.16 6.22 -8.86
C GLU A 128 19.36 5.98 -7.93
N PRO A 129 20.49 5.44 -8.42
CA PRO A 129 21.66 5.20 -7.61
C PRO A 129 22.12 6.48 -6.88
N PRO A 130 22.28 6.45 -5.55
CA PRO A 130 22.71 7.62 -4.80
C PRO A 130 24.16 8.00 -5.17
N ALA A 131 24.41 9.30 -5.27
CA ALA A 131 25.77 9.83 -5.35
C ALA A 131 26.54 9.57 -4.03
N PRO A 132 27.88 9.58 -4.05
CA PRO A 132 28.68 9.54 -2.83
C PRO A 132 28.23 10.62 -1.85
N SER A 133 28.13 10.27 -0.57
CA SER A 133 27.66 11.18 0.49
C SER A 133 28.51 11.05 1.76
N THR A 134 28.32 11.98 2.69
CA THR A 134 28.94 11.95 4.02
C THR A 134 28.11 11.19 5.05
N LEU A 135 26.96 10.64 4.66
CA LEU A 135 26.14 9.80 5.53
C LEU A 135 26.88 8.50 5.87
N GLN A 136 26.48 7.87 6.97
CA GLN A 136 27.08 6.61 7.37
C GLN A 136 26.87 5.56 6.27
N CYS A 137 27.95 4.89 5.88
CA CYS A 137 27.93 3.80 4.91
C CYS A 137 28.33 2.51 5.63
N VAL A 138 27.44 1.51 5.63
CA VAL A 138 27.66 0.22 6.30
C VAL A 138 27.60 -0.92 5.31
N THR A 139 28.50 -1.89 5.45
CA THR A 139 28.51 -3.11 4.64
C THR A 139 27.90 -4.25 5.44
N ILE A 140 26.77 -4.78 4.96
CA ILE A 140 26.12 -5.96 5.54
C ILE A 140 25.94 -7.01 4.46
N GLY A 141 26.52 -8.18 4.68
CA GLY A 141 26.45 -9.30 3.76
C GLY A 141 26.91 -8.97 2.34
N GLY A 142 27.97 -8.15 2.19
CA GLY A 142 28.52 -7.75 0.89
C GLY A 142 27.66 -6.76 0.11
N VAL A 143 26.65 -6.16 0.75
CA VAL A 143 25.89 -5.03 0.20
C VAL A 143 26.20 -3.81 1.05
N ASP A 144 26.58 -2.74 0.38
CA ASP A 144 26.84 -1.43 0.99
C ASP A 144 25.53 -0.64 1.08
N TRP A 145 25.29 -0.01 2.23
CA TRP A 145 24.07 0.73 2.53
C TRP A 145 24.42 2.10 3.10
N ILE A 146 23.91 3.15 2.46
CA ILE A 146 23.88 4.49 3.04
C ILE A 146 22.72 4.56 4.03
N VAL A 147 23.00 4.95 5.27
CA VAL A 147 22.02 5.07 6.35
C VAL A 147 21.65 6.54 6.54
N ASP A 148 20.36 6.84 6.38
CA ASP A 148 19.78 8.15 6.71
C ASP A 148 19.02 8.03 8.03
N GLU A 149 19.52 8.74 9.04
CA GLU A 149 18.99 8.76 10.42
C GLU A 149 18.18 10.03 10.73
N SER A 150 17.75 10.78 9.71
CA SER A 150 17.01 12.05 9.87
C SER A 150 15.61 11.88 10.48
N GLU A 151 15.00 10.70 10.34
CA GLU A 151 13.63 10.40 10.79
C GLU A 151 13.57 9.43 11.99
N GLN A 152 14.62 9.38 12.81
CA GLN A 152 14.67 8.49 13.99
C GLN A 152 13.36 8.55 14.83
N PRO A 153 12.83 7.39 15.27
CA PRO A 153 13.45 6.06 15.26
C PRO A 153 13.35 5.30 13.92
N ASN A 154 12.77 5.90 12.87
CA ASN A 154 12.74 5.28 11.56
C ASN A 154 14.02 5.57 10.78
N LEU A 155 14.58 4.53 10.17
CA LEU A 155 15.78 4.65 9.34
C LEU A 155 15.46 4.34 7.88
N LEU A 156 15.98 5.17 6.98
CA LEU A 156 15.99 4.88 5.54
C LEU A 156 17.39 4.44 5.15
N MET A 157 17.52 3.22 4.65
CA MET A 157 18.79 2.65 4.20
C MET A 157 18.72 2.40 2.71
N THR A 158 19.65 2.96 1.94
CA THR A 158 19.69 2.83 0.47
C THR A 158 20.96 2.11 0.03
N THR A 159 20.86 1.13 -0.86
CA THR A 159 22.05 0.44 -1.40
C THR A 159 22.97 1.43 -2.10
N TYR A 160 24.25 1.38 -1.78
CA TYR A 160 25.29 2.19 -2.42
C TYR A 160 26.03 1.37 -3.49
N GLY A 161 26.47 2.07 -4.55
CA GLY A 161 27.22 1.45 -5.64
C GLY A 161 26.44 0.39 -6.41
N ARG A 162 25.10 0.42 -6.43
CA ARG A 162 24.27 -0.53 -7.18
C ARG A 162 23.26 0.19 -8.07
N SER A 163 23.00 -0.37 -9.26
CA SER A 163 22.08 0.19 -10.25
C SER A 163 21.15 -0.88 -10.84
N PRO A 164 19.82 -0.74 -10.71
CA PRO A 164 19.11 0.26 -9.91
C PRO A 164 19.43 0.12 -8.40
N ALA A 165 19.20 1.18 -7.62
CA ALA A 165 19.31 1.10 -6.17
C ALA A 165 18.02 0.54 -5.54
N ALA A 166 18.19 -0.14 -4.42
CA ALA A 166 17.11 -0.51 -3.53
C ALA A 166 17.17 0.31 -2.25
N GLU A 167 16.02 0.54 -1.64
CA GLU A 167 15.90 1.17 -0.34
C GLU A 167 15.04 0.33 0.60
N ILE A 168 15.33 0.45 1.89
CA ILE A 168 14.59 -0.18 2.96
C ILE A 168 14.38 0.83 4.08
N TYR A 169 13.12 1.01 4.47
CA TYR A 169 12.67 1.84 5.57
C TYR A 169 12.31 0.94 6.75
N VAL A 170 12.86 1.22 7.93
CA VAL A 170 12.74 0.35 9.12
C VAL A 170 12.37 1.16 10.35
N ASP A 171 11.29 0.79 11.03
CA ASP A 171 10.97 1.23 12.39
C ASP A 171 11.84 0.43 13.38
N THR A 172 12.88 1.09 13.89
CA THR A 172 13.86 0.44 14.79
C THR A 172 13.31 0.12 16.18
N THR A 173 12.10 0.59 16.51
CA THR A 173 11.41 0.20 17.74
C THR A 173 10.79 -1.20 17.66
N LYS A 174 10.71 -1.76 16.44
CA LYS A 174 10.07 -3.05 16.14
C LYS A 174 11.03 -4.11 15.62
N VAL A 175 11.98 -3.73 14.79
CA VAL A 175 13.00 -4.62 14.19
C VAL A 175 14.34 -3.88 14.16
N SER A 176 15.44 -4.57 14.48
CA SER A 176 16.75 -3.94 14.39
C SER A 176 17.16 -3.71 12.92
N SER A 177 17.86 -2.61 12.64
CA SER A 177 18.31 -2.28 11.29
C SER A 177 19.17 -3.38 10.68
N ASN A 178 20.07 -3.99 11.48
CA ASN A 178 20.93 -5.08 11.02
C ASN A 178 20.12 -6.30 10.62
N GLU A 179 19.13 -6.70 11.42
CA GLU A 179 18.27 -7.83 11.12
C GLU A 179 17.47 -7.62 9.82
N ALA A 180 16.93 -6.41 9.62
CA ALA A 180 16.24 -6.06 8.39
C ALA A 180 17.18 -6.12 7.16
N LEU A 181 18.40 -5.60 7.29
CA LEU A 181 19.40 -5.63 6.22
C LEU A 181 19.88 -7.05 5.91
N GLU A 182 20.16 -7.86 6.94
CA GLU A 182 20.53 -9.27 6.78
C GLU A 182 19.44 -10.06 6.04
N ALA A 183 18.17 -9.83 6.38
CA ALA A 183 17.05 -10.53 5.77
C ALA A 183 16.90 -10.26 4.27
N VAL A 184 17.22 -9.04 3.81
CA VAL A 184 17.11 -8.65 2.38
C VAL A 184 18.42 -8.75 1.61
N THR A 185 19.54 -9.06 2.28
CA THR A 185 20.88 -9.09 1.69
C THR A 185 20.93 -9.99 0.45
N THR A 186 20.42 -11.23 0.55
CA THR A 186 20.45 -12.19 -0.56
C THR A 186 19.71 -11.67 -1.79
N SER A 187 18.62 -10.93 -1.57
CA SER A 187 17.83 -10.31 -2.64
C SER A 187 18.59 -9.11 -3.23
N ALA A 188 19.12 -8.23 -2.39
CA ALA A 188 19.85 -7.03 -2.80
C ALA A 188 21.17 -7.33 -3.54
N GLN A 189 21.82 -8.46 -3.24
CA GLN A 189 23.03 -8.91 -3.94
C GLN A 189 22.81 -9.15 -5.45
N GLN A 190 21.57 -9.32 -5.92
CA GLN A 190 21.26 -9.50 -7.34
C GLN A 190 21.43 -8.23 -8.17
N LEU A 191 21.45 -7.06 -7.53
CA LEU A 191 21.73 -5.81 -8.20
C LEU A 191 23.23 -5.70 -8.50
N PRO A 192 23.68 -5.39 -9.73
CA PRO A 192 25.10 -5.24 -10.02
C PRO A 192 25.77 -4.21 -9.12
N SER A 193 26.96 -4.53 -8.60
CA SER A 193 27.78 -3.60 -7.81
C SER A 193 28.86 -2.95 -8.68
N THR A 194 28.98 -1.62 -8.57
CA THR A 194 29.92 -0.74 -9.26
C THR A 194 30.64 0.21 -8.30
N GLY A 195 30.39 0.09 -6.99
CA GLY A 195 31.00 0.92 -5.95
C GLY A 195 30.81 0.29 -4.58
N GLU A 196 31.59 0.75 -3.61
CA GLU A 196 31.65 0.21 -2.25
C GLU A 196 31.81 1.32 -1.22
N CYS A 197 31.42 1.05 0.04
CA CYS A 197 31.70 1.97 1.14
C CYS A 197 33.22 2.15 1.28
N THR A 198 33.69 3.41 1.39
CA THR A 198 35.09 3.69 1.70
C THR A 198 35.23 4.04 3.18
N THR A 199 36.31 3.61 3.81
CA THR A 199 36.62 4.02 5.19
C THR A 199 37.25 5.41 5.19
N ALA A 200 37.14 6.14 6.31
CA ALA A 200 37.65 7.51 6.44
C ALA A 200 39.14 7.66 6.11
N ASP A 201 39.94 6.59 6.27
CA ASP A 201 41.38 6.59 5.99
C ASP A 201 41.71 6.63 4.48
N GLU A 202 40.78 6.25 3.60
CA GLU A 202 41.01 6.28 2.15
C GLU A 202 40.56 7.59 1.49
N ALA A 203 39.68 8.35 2.15
CA ALA A 203 39.11 9.59 1.61
C ALA A 203 40.11 10.76 1.58
N THR A 204 41.23 10.69 2.30
CA THR A 204 42.27 11.74 2.33
C THR A 204 43.68 11.13 2.28
N LYS A 205 44.07 10.54 1.15
CA LYS A 205 45.49 10.55 0.77
C LYS A 205 45.76 11.80 -0.05
N ILE A 206 45.91 12.94 0.64
CA ILE A 206 46.64 14.07 0.06
C ILE A 206 48.09 13.58 -0.05
N PRO A 207 48.74 13.64 -1.23
CA PRO A 207 50.14 13.25 -1.34
C PRO A 207 50.98 14.10 -0.40
N GLU A 208 51.55 13.47 0.63
CA GLU A 208 52.51 14.07 1.56
C GLU A 208 53.89 14.22 0.91
N ASP A 209 53.92 14.77 -0.31
CA ASP A 209 55.14 15.17 -1.03
C ASP A 209 55.21 16.70 -1.15
N ALA A 210 54.66 17.42 -0.16
CA ALA A 210 54.92 18.85 -0.02
C ALA A 210 56.29 19.03 0.68
N PRO A 211 57.30 19.63 0.03
CA PRO A 211 58.59 19.83 0.66
C PRO A 211 58.46 20.85 1.80
N THR A 212 58.72 20.42 3.03
CA THR A 212 58.91 21.32 4.16
C THR A 212 60.19 22.13 3.96
N THR A 213 60.04 23.40 3.59
CA THR A 213 61.13 24.37 3.70
C THR A 213 61.34 24.72 5.17
N SER A 214 62.31 24.06 5.80
CA SER A 214 62.91 24.50 7.04
C SER A 214 63.73 25.77 6.78
N GLY A 215 63.11 26.93 6.95
CA GLY A 215 63.82 28.21 7.05
C GLY A 215 64.36 28.36 8.46
N GLY A 216 65.69 28.33 8.60
CA GLY A 216 66.39 28.45 9.87
C GLY A 216 66.34 29.86 10.44
N ASP A 217 66.44 29.90 11.77
CA ASP A 217 66.72 31.09 12.58
C ASP A 217 68.05 31.74 12.15
N ASP A 218 68.03 33.06 11.94
CA ASP A 218 69.14 34.01 12.17
C ASP A 218 68.57 35.45 12.28
#